data_AF-A0A847QBH5-F1
#
_entry.id   AF-A0A847QBH5-F1
#
_cell.length_a   1.000
_cell.length_b   1.000
_cell.length_c   1.000
_cell.angle_alpha   90.00
_cell.angle_beta   90.00
_cell.angle_gamma   90.00
#
_symmetry.space_group_name_H-M   'P 1'
#
loop_
_entity.id
_entity.type
_entity.pdbx_description
1 polymer ?
#
loop_
_entity_poly.entity_id
_entity_poly.type
_entity_poly.pdbx_seq_one_letter_code
_entity_poly.pdbx_strand_id
1 'polypeptide(L)'
;MKKLLFVIFTLLLVIGCSNKNPKEYGVFLGINENEINKLDDYMIVVIEPTEFSKEEIQTLKNKGKTVYGYLNIGSIETYRPYYIEFSDITLDEYENWQDEYWIDITSLKWQDFIINDIGKDYVDMGFDGLFIDNTDIYYHYQNKEVFNSIYNILKGLKSYDIKLIINGGDLFVSKCIDTNIAKSLFDAINQETVFTSIDFENKEYGLQSIEETEYFKEYLNKVKEYGLPIFLIEYNPNKSLIQNIDNYCHENGFIWYNADSIDLK
;
A
#
# COMPACT_ATOMS: atom_id res chain seq x y z
N MET A 1 -57.85 -52.08 12.79
CA MET A 1 -56.48 -51.86 12.27
C MET A 1 -56.37 -50.44 11.72
N LYS A 2 -55.89 -49.48 12.51
CA LYS A 2 -55.58 -48.11 12.03
C LYS A 2 -54.06 -48.02 11.85
N LYS A 3 -53.59 -47.83 10.61
CA LYS A 3 -52.16 -47.61 10.31
C LYS A 3 -51.80 -46.18 10.71
N LEU A 4 -50.84 -46.05 11.62
CA LEU A 4 -50.25 -44.76 12.01
C LEU A 4 -49.17 -44.42 10.99
N LEU A 5 -49.34 -43.31 10.27
CA LEU A 5 -48.37 -42.81 9.28
C LEU A 5 -47.36 -41.93 10.03
N PHE A 6 -46.12 -42.39 10.15
CA PHE A 6 -45.02 -41.58 10.71
C PHE A 6 -44.46 -40.71 9.58
N VAL A 7 -44.74 -39.41 9.61
CA VAL A 7 -44.11 -38.42 8.72
C VAL A 7 -42.85 -37.94 9.42
N ILE A 8 -41.70 -38.32 8.89
CA ILE A 8 -40.38 -37.84 9.35
C ILE A 8 -40.17 -36.47 8.72
N PHE A 9 -40.16 -35.41 9.53
CA PHE A 9 -39.80 -34.07 9.14
C PHE A 9 -38.27 -33.93 9.22
N THR A 10 -37.58 -34.10 8.10
CA THR A 10 -36.15 -33.76 8.00
C THR A 10 -35.98 -32.25 8.00
N LEU A 11 -35.55 -31.70 9.13
CA LEU A 11 -35.15 -30.31 9.27
C LEU A 11 -33.82 -30.11 8.52
N LEU A 12 -33.87 -29.51 7.33
CA LEU A 12 -32.68 -29.00 6.64
C LEU A 12 -32.23 -27.73 7.36
N LEU A 13 -31.18 -27.85 8.18
CA LEU A 13 -30.44 -26.71 8.72
C LEU A 13 -29.71 -26.03 7.56
N VAL A 14 -30.31 -24.99 6.99
CA VAL A 14 -29.62 -24.05 6.11
C VAL A 14 -28.72 -23.21 7.00
N ILE A 15 -27.46 -23.63 7.14
CA ILE A 15 -26.42 -22.78 7.69
C ILE A 15 -26.24 -21.66 6.67
N GLY A 16 -26.82 -20.50 6.94
CA GLY A 16 -26.57 -19.30 6.16
C GLY A 16 -25.11 -18.92 6.36
N CYS A 17 -24.24 -19.34 5.43
CA CYS A 17 -22.98 -18.67 5.23
C CYS A 17 -23.32 -17.22 4.90
N SER A 18 -23.08 -16.32 5.87
CA SER A 18 -22.99 -14.90 5.58
C SER A 18 -21.80 -14.76 4.64
N ASN A 19 -22.06 -14.78 3.33
CA ASN A 19 -21.09 -14.36 2.34
C ASN A 19 -20.95 -12.84 2.52
N LYS A 20 -20.12 -12.42 3.47
CA LYS A 20 -19.57 -11.07 3.41
C LYS A 20 -18.83 -11.00 2.07
N ASN A 21 -19.19 -10.03 1.24
CA ASN A 21 -18.39 -9.75 0.07
C ASN A 21 -16.99 -9.37 0.57
N PRO A 22 -15.93 -9.96 -0.01
CA PRO A 22 -14.58 -9.60 0.36
C PRO A 22 -14.36 -8.11 0.13
N LYS A 23 -13.64 -7.47 1.03
CA LYS A 23 -13.14 -6.11 0.86
C LYS A 23 -12.16 -6.10 -0.32
N GLU A 24 -12.12 -5.00 -1.06
CA GLU A 24 -11.32 -4.96 -2.29
C GLU A 24 -9.82 -4.82 -2.00
N TYR A 25 -9.43 -4.05 -0.99
CA TYR A 25 -8.05 -3.65 -0.74
C TYR A 25 -7.73 -3.53 0.75
N GLY A 26 -6.54 -3.96 1.14
CA GLY A 26 -6.00 -3.76 2.50
C GLY A 26 -4.47 -3.81 2.53
N VAL A 27 -3.89 -3.12 3.51
CA VAL A 27 -2.44 -3.02 3.70
C VAL A 27 -2.08 -3.54 5.09
N PHE A 28 -1.15 -4.49 5.13
CA PHE A 28 -0.81 -5.27 6.31
C PHE A 28 0.71 -5.40 6.45
N LEU A 29 1.37 -4.36 6.94
CA LEU A 29 2.83 -4.34 7.11
C LEU A 29 3.28 -4.86 8.48
N GLY A 30 2.39 -4.82 9.49
CA GLY A 30 2.71 -5.22 10.86
C GLY A 30 2.32 -6.65 11.22
N ILE A 31 2.01 -7.49 10.23
CA ILE A 31 1.62 -8.90 10.42
C ILE A 31 2.69 -9.84 9.87
N ASN A 32 2.60 -11.11 10.27
CA ASN A 32 3.41 -12.18 9.69
C ASN A 32 2.59 -13.44 9.38
N GLU A 33 3.27 -14.55 9.08
CA GLU A 33 2.64 -15.80 8.70
C GLU A 33 1.62 -16.33 9.71
N ASN A 34 1.81 -16.02 11.00
CA ASN A 34 0.92 -16.46 12.07
C ASN A 34 -0.43 -15.73 12.06
N GLU A 35 -0.51 -14.60 11.35
CA GLU A 35 -1.70 -13.75 11.23
C GLU A 35 -2.22 -13.67 9.79
N ILE A 36 -1.76 -14.57 8.90
CA ILE A 36 -2.13 -14.61 7.47
C ILE A 36 -3.64 -14.70 7.22
N ASN A 37 -4.40 -15.21 8.19
CA ASN A 37 -5.86 -15.28 8.14
C ASN A 37 -6.54 -13.90 8.11
N LYS A 38 -5.87 -12.83 8.56
CA LYS A 38 -6.39 -11.45 8.43
C LYS A 38 -6.55 -11.02 6.97
N LEU A 39 -5.78 -11.63 6.08
CA LEU A 39 -5.83 -11.37 4.64
C LEU A 39 -7.03 -12.02 3.94
N ASP A 40 -7.72 -12.98 4.58
CA ASP A 40 -8.75 -13.80 3.91
C ASP A 40 -9.91 -12.97 3.36
N ASP A 41 -10.29 -11.89 4.06
CA ASP A 41 -11.40 -11.01 3.69
C ASP A 41 -11.05 -10.00 2.57
N TYR A 42 -9.81 -9.97 2.07
CA TYR A 42 -9.31 -8.95 1.13
C TYR A 42 -8.92 -9.52 -0.25
N MET A 43 -9.28 -8.84 -1.33
CA MET A 43 -8.93 -9.28 -2.70
C MET A 43 -7.54 -8.82 -3.13
N ILE A 44 -7.19 -7.57 -2.83
CA ILE A 44 -5.86 -6.99 -3.02
C ILE A 44 -5.24 -6.79 -1.65
N VAL A 45 -4.03 -7.30 -1.45
CA VAL A 45 -3.29 -7.17 -0.19
C VAL A 45 -1.89 -6.64 -0.45
N VAL A 46 -1.46 -5.71 0.40
CA VAL A 46 -0.06 -5.27 0.50
C VAL A 46 0.52 -5.85 1.77
N ILE A 47 1.68 -6.51 1.69
CA ILE A 47 2.34 -7.16 2.83
C ILE A 47 3.84 -6.85 2.86
N GLU A 48 4.45 -6.93 4.04
CA GLU A 48 5.91 -6.86 4.23
C GLU A 48 6.56 -8.16 3.72
N PRO A 49 7.37 -8.13 2.65
CA PRO A 49 7.90 -9.35 2.04
C PRO A 49 8.76 -10.20 2.97
N THR A 50 9.48 -9.58 3.92
CA THR A 50 10.38 -10.30 4.83
C THR A 50 9.66 -11.19 5.84
N GLU A 51 8.36 -11.01 6.03
CA GLU A 51 7.52 -11.77 6.96
C GLU A 51 6.78 -12.95 6.30
N PHE A 52 6.99 -13.19 4.99
CA PHE A 52 6.28 -14.23 4.24
C PHE A 52 7.18 -15.02 3.29
N SER A 53 6.91 -16.32 3.16
CA SER A 53 7.57 -17.21 2.21
C SER A 53 6.93 -17.17 0.81
N LYS A 54 7.68 -17.62 -0.19
CA LYS A 54 7.19 -17.83 -1.56
C LYS A 54 5.97 -18.76 -1.60
N GLU A 55 5.95 -19.81 -0.80
CA GLU A 55 4.85 -20.77 -0.72
C GLU A 55 3.57 -20.13 -0.16
N GLU A 56 3.69 -19.21 0.80
CA GLU A 56 2.57 -18.47 1.38
C GLU A 56 2.00 -17.45 0.38
N ILE A 57 2.87 -16.70 -0.30
CA ILE A 57 2.46 -15.80 -1.39
C ILE A 57 1.72 -16.58 -2.46
N GLN A 58 2.26 -17.71 -2.91
CA GLN A 58 1.59 -18.57 -3.90
C GLN A 58 0.25 -19.11 -3.38
N THR A 59 0.13 -19.40 -2.08
CA THR A 59 -1.12 -19.84 -1.45
C THR A 59 -2.18 -18.74 -1.48
N LEU A 60 -1.81 -17.48 -1.18
CA LEU A 60 -2.70 -16.33 -1.30
C LEU A 60 -3.17 -16.13 -2.74
N LYS A 61 -2.26 -16.22 -3.71
CA LYS A 61 -2.57 -16.11 -5.14
C LYS A 61 -3.47 -17.23 -5.64
N ASN A 62 -3.26 -18.47 -5.19
CA ASN A 62 -4.13 -19.61 -5.51
C ASN A 62 -5.55 -19.45 -4.94
N LYS A 63 -5.73 -18.63 -3.89
CA LYS A 63 -7.05 -18.21 -3.39
C LYS A 63 -7.67 -17.05 -4.21
N GLY A 64 -7.02 -16.61 -5.29
CA GLY A 64 -7.49 -15.56 -6.19
C GLY A 64 -7.18 -14.14 -5.72
N LYS A 65 -6.24 -13.96 -4.78
CA LYS A 65 -5.80 -12.65 -4.32
C LYS A 65 -4.73 -12.07 -5.24
N THR A 66 -4.70 -10.75 -5.34
CA THR A 66 -3.57 -9.99 -5.90
C THR A 66 -2.68 -9.56 -4.74
N VAL A 67 -1.40 -9.92 -4.78
CA VAL A 67 -0.46 -9.68 -3.67
C VAL A 67 0.62 -8.70 -4.08
N TYR A 68 0.73 -7.58 -3.37
CA TYR A 68 1.77 -6.57 -3.53
C TYR A 68 2.78 -6.66 -2.39
N GLY A 69 4.07 -6.58 -2.71
CA GLY A 69 5.13 -6.48 -1.72
C GLY A 69 5.46 -5.02 -1.42
N TYR A 70 5.53 -4.66 -0.14
CA TYR A 70 6.03 -3.35 0.28
C TYR A 70 7.51 -3.18 -0.10
N LEU A 71 7.86 -2.02 -0.66
CA LEU A 71 9.23 -1.66 -1.00
C LEU A 71 9.45 -0.16 -0.79
N ASN A 72 10.18 0.18 0.26
CA ASN A 72 10.72 1.51 0.47
C ASN A 72 11.90 1.77 -0.48
N ILE A 73 11.89 2.91 -1.18
CA ILE A 73 12.99 3.29 -2.08
C ILE A 73 13.69 4.61 -1.70
N GLY A 74 13.11 5.38 -0.78
CA GLY A 74 13.54 6.74 -0.43
C GLY A 74 14.10 6.88 0.98
N SER A 75 13.91 5.89 1.83
CA SER A 75 14.48 5.82 3.16
C SER A 75 14.97 4.40 3.46
N ILE A 76 15.59 4.23 4.62
CA ILE A 76 16.12 2.96 5.08
C ILE A 76 15.85 2.79 6.58
N GLU A 77 15.25 1.66 6.94
CA GLU A 77 14.98 1.32 8.33
C GLU A 77 16.16 0.56 8.96
N THR A 78 16.50 0.91 10.20
CA THR A 78 17.70 0.39 10.91
C THR A 78 17.62 -1.10 11.22
N TYR A 79 16.43 -1.69 11.24
CA TYR A 79 16.22 -3.12 11.44
C TYR A 79 16.43 -3.95 10.17
N ARG A 80 16.54 -3.31 8.98
CA ARG A 80 16.79 -4.04 7.73
C ARG A 80 18.17 -4.72 7.78
N PRO A 81 18.30 -5.96 7.30
CA PRO A 81 19.57 -6.68 7.34
C PRO A 81 20.67 -6.01 6.53
N TYR A 82 20.30 -5.18 5.55
CA TYR A 82 21.20 -4.41 4.69
C TYR A 82 21.49 -2.99 5.20
N TYR A 83 20.96 -2.56 6.36
CA TYR A 83 21.18 -1.20 6.87
C TYR A 83 22.66 -0.84 6.98
N ILE A 84 23.48 -1.73 7.54
CA ILE A 84 24.92 -1.49 7.75
C ILE A 84 25.63 -1.19 6.42
N GLU A 85 25.22 -1.84 5.33
CA GLU A 85 25.84 -1.68 4.01
C GLU A 85 25.61 -0.30 3.38
N PHE A 86 24.52 0.37 3.77
CA PHE A 86 24.12 1.68 3.22
C PHE A 86 24.08 2.79 4.27
N SER A 87 24.50 2.50 5.51
CA SER A 87 24.53 3.46 6.61
C SER A 87 25.46 4.65 6.37
N ASP A 88 26.37 4.56 5.40
CA ASP A 88 27.27 5.67 5.01
C ASP A 88 26.60 6.69 4.08
N ILE A 89 25.45 6.35 3.49
CA ILE A 89 24.69 7.22 2.57
C ILE A 89 23.32 7.66 3.14
N THR A 90 23.09 7.46 4.43
CA THR A 90 21.92 8.03 5.12
C THR A 90 22.01 9.55 5.15
N LEU A 91 20.85 10.20 5.08
CA LEU A 91 20.68 11.64 5.13
C LEU A 91 20.07 12.05 6.49
N ASP A 92 18.99 12.84 6.46
CA ASP A 92 18.29 13.29 7.67
C ASP A 92 17.43 12.16 8.27
N GLU A 93 17.13 12.27 9.57
CA GLU A 93 16.17 11.41 10.26
C GLU A 93 14.80 11.50 9.58
N TYR A 94 14.09 10.37 9.54
CA TYR A 94 12.73 10.31 9.02
C TYR A 94 11.74 10.75 10.10
N GLU A 95 10.97 11.80 9.85
CA GLU A 95 10.09 12.39 10.86
C GLU A 95 9.05 11.37 11.35
N ASN A 96 8.85 11.29 12.67
CA ASN A 96 7.97 10.34 13.37
C ASN A 96 8.44 8.87 13.42
N TRP A 97 9.53 8.51 12.74
CA TRP A 97 10.05 7.14 12.66
C TRP A 97 11.51 7.09 13.12
N GLN A 98 11.73 6.89 14.43
CA GLN A 98 13.07 6.99 15.06
C GLN A 98 14.10 5.98 14.52
N ASP A 99 13.62 4.87 13.96
CA ASP A 99 14.45 3.80 13.43
C ASP A 99 14.60 3.90 11.91
N GLU A 100 14.39 5.08 11.32
CA GLU A 100 14.39 5.29 9.87
C GLU A 100 15.08 6.60 9.48
N TYR A 101 15.79 6.57 8.34
CA TYR A 101 16.50 7.70 7.78
C TYR A 101 16.19 7.84 6.30
N TRP A 102 16.08 9.08 5.80
CA TRP A 102 16.18 9.33 4.37
C TRP A 102 17.52 8.80 3.83
N ILE A 103 17.56 8.36 2.58
CA ILE A 103 18.78 7.81 1.98
C ILE A 103 19.14 8.54 0.69
N ASP A 104 20.44 8.70 0.39
CA ASP A 104 20.88 9.28 -0.87
C ASP A 104 20.58 8.33 -2.05
N ILE A 105 19.40 8.47 -2.62
CA ILE A 105 18.97 7.69 -3.77
C ILE A 105 19.75 8.00 -5.06
N THR A 106 20.57 9.06 -5.09
CA THR A 106 21.44 9.34 -6.23
C THR A 106 22.62 8.38 -6.32
N SER A 107 22.89 7.64 -5.24
CA SER A 107 23.83 6.53 -5.22
C SER A 107 23.43 5.43 -6.21
N LEU A 108 24.28 5.20 -7.21
CA LEU A 108 24.08 4.11 -8.17
C LEU A 108 24.09 2.74 -7.49
N LYS A 109 24.82 2.59 -6.37
CA LYS A 109 24.84 1.36 -5.58
C LYS A 109 23.47 1.10 -4.96
N TRP A 110 22.82 2.12 -4.42
CA TRP A 110 21.46 2.02 -3.88
C TRP A 110 20.44 1.68 -4.97
N GLN A 111 20.51 2.38 -6.11
CA GLN A 111 19.61 2.10 -7.24
C GLN A 111 19.76 0.66 -7.74
N ASP A 112 21.00 0.19 -7.93
CA ASP A 112 21.28 -1.17 -8.36
C ASP A 112 20.76 -2.21 -7.36
N PHE A 113 21.01 -2.00 -6.07
CA PHE A 113 20.52 -2.87 -4.99
C PHE A 113 18.98 -2.97 -4.96
N ILE A 114 18.28 -1.82 -4.98
CA ILE A 114 16.81 -1.80 -4.97
C ILE A 114 16.22 -2.49 -6.20
N ILE A 115 16.83 -2.30 -7.38
CA ILE A 115 16.30 -2.87 -8.63
C ILE A 115 16.67 -4.36 -8.76
N ASN A 116 17.93 -4.70 -8.60
CA ASN A 116 18.49 -5.99 -9.03
C ASN A 116 18.63 -7.01 -7.91
N ASP A 117 18.62 -6.58 -6.65
CA ASP A 117 18.62 -7.48 -5.51
C ASP A 117 17.21 -7.55 -4.92
N ILE A 118 16.73 -6.48 -4.28
CA ILE A 118 15.43 -6.50 -3.57
C ILE A 118 14.25 -6.64 -4.54
N GLY A 119 14.17 -5.78 -5.55
CA GLY A 119 13.08 -5.82 -6.53
C GLY A 119 13.03 -7.14 -7.30
N LYS A 120 14.20 -7.69 -7.64
CA LYS A 120 14.30 -8.99 -8.28
C LYS A 120 13.86 -10.13 -7.37
N ASP A 121 14.29 -10.13 -6.11
CA ASP A 121 13.91 -11.16 -5.14
C ASP A 121 12.40 -11.19 -4.95
N TYR A 122 11.76 -10.02 -4.81
CA TYR A 122 10.30 -9.94 -4.67
C TYR A 122 9.56 -10.42 -5.94
N VAL A 123 10.09 -10.14 -7.13
CA VAL A 123 9.57 -10.75 -8.37
C VAL A 123 9.70 -12.28 -8.35
N ASP A 124 10.86 -12.79 -7.92
CA ASP A 124 11.13 -14.23 -7.85
C ASP A 124 10.30 -14.94 -6.76
N MET A 125 9.93 -14.24 -5.68
CA MET A 125 8.95 -14.68 -4.67
C MET A 125 7.52 -14.80 -5.25
N GLY A 126 7.24 -14.11 -6.35
CA GLY A 126 5.99 -14.24 -7.09
C GLY A 126 4.92 -13.20 -6.73
N PHE A 127 5.30 -12.04 -6.20
CA PHE A 127 4.38 -10.91 -6.04
C PHE A 127 3.78 -10.48 -7.40
N ASP A 128 2.53 -10.02 -7.40
CA ASP A 128 1.86 -9.48 -8.60
C ASP A 128 2.27 -8.03 -8.87
N GLY A 129 2.77 -7.36 -7.84
CA GLY A 129 3.12 -5.96 -7.85
C GLY A 129 4.00 -5.55 -6.69
N LEU A 130 4.52 -4.34 -6.73
CA LEU A 130 5.22 -3.69 -5.62
C LEU A 130 4.46 -2.44 -5.21
N PHE A 131 4.36 -2.24 -3.90
CA PHE A 131 3.84 -1.05 -3.26
C PHE A 131 5.05 -0.20 -2.87
N ILE A 132 5.31 0.84 -3.67
CA ILE A 132 6.53 1.64 -3.63
C ILE A 132 6.33 2.83 -2.70
N ASP A 133 7.10 2.85 -1.63
CA ASP A 133 7.04 3.89 -0.62
C ASP A 133 8.18 4.91 -0.75
N ASN A 134 7.97 6.07 -0.13
CA ASN A 134 8.97 7.12 0.08
C ASN A 134 9.47 7.83 -1.20
N THR A 135 8.63 7.94 -2.24
CA THR A 135 8.95 8.82 -3.39
C THR A 135 8.87 10.31 -3.06
N ASP A 136 8.29 10.64 -1.90
CA ASP A 136 8.31 11.94 -1.25
C ASP A 136 9.69 12.39 -0.75
N ILE A 137 10.73 11.54 -0.83
CA ILE A 137 12.12 12.04 -0.76
C ILE A 137 12.35 13.19 -1.76
N TYR A 138 11.64 13.18 -2.89
CA TYR A 138 11.66 14.29 -3.84
C TYR A 138 11.15 15.60 -3.24
N TYR A 139 10.19 15.58 -2.32
CA TYR A 139 9.72 16.76 -1.58
C TYR A 139 10.85 17.39 -0.75
N HIS A 140 11.63 16.57 -0.06
CA HIS A 140 12.74 17.01 0.80
C HIS A 140 13.96 17.48 -0.01
N TYR A 141 14.27 16.80 -1.11
CA TYR A 141 15.45 17.07 -1.94
C TYR A 141 15.05 17.36 -3.40
N GLN A 142 14.33 18.46 -3.63
CA GLN A 142 13.75 18.85 -4.92
C GLN A 142 14.78 19.25 -5.99
N ASN A 143 15.53 18.27 -6.50
CA ASN A 143 16.48 18.48 -7.58
C ASN A 143 16.31 17.43 -8.70
N LYS A 144 17.00 17.68 -9.82
CA LYS A 144 16.89 16.83 -11.02
C LYS A 144 17.46 15.43 -10.81
N GLU A 145 18.50 15.30 -9.99
CA GLU A 145 19.18 14.02 -9.74
C GLU A 145 18.29 13.08 -8.92
N VAL A 146 17.63 13.60 -7.88
CA VAL A 146 16.65 12.86 -7.07
C VAL A 146 15.47 12.42 -7.93
N PHE A 147 14.87 13.33 -8.71
CA PHE A 147 13.78 12.96 -9.64
C PHE A 147 14.20 11.86 -10.63
N ASN A 148 15.39 12.00 -11.23
CA ASN A 148 15.92 11.01 -12.17
C ASN A 148 16.22 9.67 -11.49
N SER A 149 16.59 9.68 -10.22
CA SER A 149 16.88 8.48 -9.45
C SER A 149 15.60 7.68 -9.18
N ILE A 150 14.52 8.34 -8.74
CA ILE A 150 13.19 7.71 -8.62
C ILE A 150 12.74 7.18 -9.99
N TYR A 151 12.88 7.99 -11.05
CA TYR A 151 12.56 7.56 -12.42
C TYR A 151 13.32 6.28 -12.82
N ASN A 152 14.63 6.21 -12.56
CA ASN A 152 15.46 5.07 -12.92
C ASN A 152 15.09 3.82 -12.11
N ILE A 153 14.85 3.96 -10.80
CA ILE A 153 14.38 2.86 -9.94
C ILE A 153 13.06 2.31 -10.46
N LEU A 154 12.04 3.15 -10.63
CA LEU A 154 10.73 2.71 -11.13
C LEU A 154 10.83 2.07 -12.50
N LYS A 155 11.62 2.64 -13.42
CA LYS A 155 11.84 2.07 -14.75
C LYS A 155 12.56 0.73 -14.71
N GLY A 156 13.54 0.58 -13.82
CA GLY A 156 14.25 -0.67 -13.57
C GLY A 156 13.31 -1.75 -13.07
N LEU A 157 12.51 -1.45 -12.05
CA LEU A 157 11.50 -2.37 -11.51
C LEU A 157 10.45 -2.75 -12.56
N LYS A 158 9.93 -1.79 -13.33
CA LYS A 158 8.98 -2.04 -14.44
C LYS A 158 9.54 -2.98 -15.52
N SER A 159 10.86 -3.10 -15.65
CA SER A 159 11.47 -4.01 -16.64
C SER A 159 11.20 -5.49 -16.33
N TYR A 160 10.80 -5.82 -15.11
CA TYR A 160 10.35 -7.15 -14.72
C TYR A 160 8.88 -7.46 -15.07
N ASP A 161 8.18 -6.56 -15.77
CA ASP A 161 6.75 -6.68 -16.12
C ASP A 161 5.83 -6.80 -14.88
N ILE A 162 6.23 -6.16 -13.78
CA ILE A 162 5.48 -6.10 -12.52
C ILE A 162 4.65 -4.81 -12.42
N LYS A 163 3.58 -4.84 -11.61
CA LYS A 163 2.76 -3.66 -11.31
C LYS A 163 3.39 -2.80 -10.21
N LEU A 164 3.35 -1.48 -10.34
CA LEU A 164 3.83 -0.56 -9.30
C LEU A 164 2.70 0.35 -8.81
N ILE A 165 2.51 0.43 -7.49
CA ILE A 165 1.63 1.39 -6.82
C ILE A 165 2.50 2.36 -6.04
N ILE A 166 2.43 3.65 -6.32
CA ILE A 166 3.20 4.66 -5.57
C ILE A 166 2.42 5.07 -4.33
N ASN A 167 3.02 4.96 -3.14
CA ASN A 167 2.47 5.48 -1.90
C ASN A 167 2.93 6.93 -1.67
N GLY A 168 1.97 7.84 -1.45
CA GLY A 168 2.27 9.25 -1.23
C GLY A 168 3.00 9.90 -2.43
N GLY A 169 4.01 10.73 -2.14
CA GLY A 169 4.89 11.31 -3.16
C GLY A 169 4.20 12.18 -4.20
N ASP A 170 3.15 12.89 -3.79
CA ASP A 170 2.27 13.71 -4.61
C ASP A 170 3.01 14.70 -5.53
N LEU A 171 4.10 15.31 -5.08
CA LEU A 171 4.93 16.20 -5.91
C LEU A 171 5.64 15.44 -7.06
N PHE A 172 6.18 14.25 -6.78
CA PHE A 172 6.80 13.41 -7.80
C PHE A 172 5.75 12.91 -8.81
N VAL A 173 4.62 12.40 -8.31
CA VAL A 173 3.50 11.92 -9.14
C VAL A 173 2.96 13.06 -10.01
N SER A 174 2.71 14.23 -9.42
CA SER A 174 2.23 15.41 -10.14
C SER A 174 3.15 15.81 -11.28
N LYS A 175 4.47 15.81 -11.02
CA LYS A 175 5.46 16.10 -12.06
C LYS A 175 5.48 15.04 -13.16
N CYS A 176 5.29 13.77 -12.83
CA CYS A 176 5.17 12.70 -13.82
C CYS A 176 3.90 12.84 -14.68
N ILE A 177 2.79 13.30 -14.09
CA ILE A 177 1.54 13.61 -14.80
C ILE A 177 1.76 14.80 -15.74
N ASP A 178 2.34 15.90 -15.25
CA ASP A 178 2.56 17.13 -16.02
C ASP A 178 3.52 16.91 -17.20
N THR A 179 4.45 15.97 -17.07
CA THR A 179 5.38 15.57 -18.13
C THR A 179 4.89 14.38 -18.95
N ASN A 180 3.68 13.88 -18.67
CA ASN A 180 3.03 12.77 -19.36
C ASN A 180 3.86 11.47 -19.40
N ILE A 181 4.56 11.15 -18.31
CA ILE A 181 5.35 9.91 -18.17
C ILE A 181 4.80 8.95 -17.12
N ALA A 182 3.84 9.37 -16.28
CA ALA A 182 3.33 8.58 -15.16
C ALA A 182 2.89 7.16 -15.55
N LYS A 183 2.06 7.00 -16.59
CA LYS A 183 1.59 5.69 -17.08
C LYS A 183 2.68 4.77 -17.64
N SER A 184 3.88 5.30 -17.89
CA SER A 184 5.05 4.50 -18.28
C SER A 184 5.87 4.02 -17.08
N LEU A 185 5.63 4.58 -15.89
CA LEU A 185 6.41 4.34 -14.69
C LEU A 185 5.64 3.58 -13.62
N PHE A 186 4.36 3.87 -13.42
CA PHE A 186 3.55 3.22 -12.38
C PHE A 186 2.11 3.02 -12.85
N ASP A 187 1.43 2.07 -12.20
CA ASP A 187 0.12 1.57 -12.61
C ASP A 187 -1.02 2.16 -11.79
N ALA A 188 -0.75 2.61 -10.55
CA ALA A 188 -1.71 3.28 -9.65
C ALA A 188 -0.97 4.10 -8.58
N ILE A 189 -1.72 4.81 -7.75
CA ILE A 189 -1.21 5.45 -6.53
C ILE A 189 -2.02 5.02 -5.30
N ASN A 190 -1.40 5.11 -4.14
CA ASN A 190 -2.02 5.10 -2.82
C ASN A 190 -1.75 6.44 -2.13
N GLN A 191 -2.72 6.99 -1.42
CA GLN A 191 -2.54 8.20 -0.60
C GLN A 191 -2.88 7.94 0.86
N GLU A 192 -1.98 8.39 1.72
CA GLU A 192 -2.15 8.48 3.18
C GLU A 192 -1.82 9.91 3.61
N THR A 193 -2.62 10.62 4.36
CA THR A 193 -4.06 10.48 4.61
C THR A 193 -4.80 11.67 3.98
N VAL A 194 -6.08 11.52 3.64
CA VAL A 194 -6.89 12.60 3.06
C VAL A 194 -7.87 13.14 4.09
N PHE A 195 -8.47 12.27 4.90
CA PHE A 195 -9.59 12.61 5.79
C PHE A 195 -9.27 12.45 7.28
N THR A 196 -8.33 11.58 7.61
CA THR A 196 -7.84 11.34 8.98
C THR A 196 -6.53 12.08 9.23
N SER A 197 -6.28 12.42 10.48
CA SER A 197 -4.97 12.92 10.94
C SER A 197 -4.41 11.96 11.98
N ILE A 198 -3.08 11.93 12.10
CA ILE A 198 -2.37 11.09 13.05
C ILE A 198 -1.59 12.01 14.00
N ASP A 199 -1.84 11.85 15.30
CA ASP A 199 -0.95 12.35 16.34
C ASP A 199 0.06 11.23 16.67
N PHE A 200 1.27 11.34 16.13
CA PHE A 200 2.31 10.33 16.31
C PHE A 200 2.86 10.27 17.74
N GLU A 201 2.82 11.39 18.47
CA GLU A 201 3.30 11.44 19.86
C GLU A 201 2.35 10.66 20.79
N ASN A 202 1.04 10.87 20.64
CA ASN A 202 0.02 10.26 21.48
C ASN A 202 -0.58 8.97 20.90
N LYS A 203 -0.25 8.63 19.64
CA LYS A 203 -0.84 7.53 18.85
C LYS A 203 -2.36 7.63 18.74
N GLU A 204 -2.86 8.85 18.54
CA GLU A 204 -4.28 9.15 18.40
C GLU A 204 -4.64 9.52 16.96
N TYR A 205 -5.91 9.33 16.61
CA TYR A 205 -6.43 9.57 15.27
C TYR A 205 -7.52 10.64 15.31
N GLY A 206 -7.43 11.58 14.38
CA GLY A 206 -8.28 12.76 14.33
C GLY A 206 -8.95 12.96 12.98
N LEU A 207 -9.68 14.07 12.89
CA LEU A 207 -10.15 14.61 11.62
C LEU A 207 -9.02 15.44 11.00
N GLN A 208 -8.80 15.27 9.69
CA GLN A 208 -7.83 16.07 8.97
C GLN A 208 -8.26 17.54 8.84
N SER A 209 -7.29 18.44 8.74
CA SER A 209 -7.57 19.85 8.48
C SER A 209 -8.30 20.03 7.14
N ILE A 210 -9.14 21.07 7.05
CA ILE A 210 -9.86 21.37 5.81
C ILE A 210 -8.87 21.69 4.68
N GLU A 211 -7.78 22.40 5.00
CA GLU A 211 -6.76 22.79 4.02
C GLU A 211 -6.06 21.57 3.42
N GLU A 212 -5.58 20.63 4.24
CA GLU A 212 -4.95 19.40 3.74
C GLU A 212 -5.96 18.50 3.01
N THR A 213 -7.18 18.39 3.52
CA THR A 213 -8.24 17.62 2.87
C THR A 213 -8.51 18.14 1.45
N GLU A 214 -8.65 19.46 1.29
CA GLU A 214 -8.90 20.07 -0.03
C GLU A 214 -7.66 19.97 -0.94
N TYR A 215 -6.46 20.16 -0.40
CA TYR A 215 -5.21 19.94 -1.15
C TYR A 215 -5.14 18.54 -1.75
N PHE A 216 -5.34 17.50 -0.94
CA PHE A 216 -5.28 16.12 -1.44
C PHE A 216 -6.45 15.78 -2.36
N LYS A 217 -7.65 16.34 -2.15
CA LYS A 217 -8.75 16.15 -3.11
C LYS A 217 -8.43 16.75 -4.49
N GLU A 218 -7.78 17.92 -4.53
CA GLU A 218 -7.34 18.53 -5.80
C GLU A 218 -6.28 17.66 -6.49
N TYR A 219 -5.27 17.18 -5.74
CA TYR A 219 -4.28 16.24 -6.24
C TYR A 219 -4.91 14.95 -6.77
N LEU A 220 -5.80 14.32 -6.01
CA LEU A 220 -6.49 13.09 -6.42
C LEU A 220 -7.38 13.29 -7.64
N ASN A 221 -8.04 14.46 -7.78
CA ASN A 221 -8.77 14.79 -8.99
C ASN A 221 -7.84 14.85 -10.21
N LYS A 222 -6.65 15.45 -10.08
CA LYS A 222 -5.63 15.46 -11.15
C LYS A 222 -5.19 14.05 -11.54
N VAL A 223 -4.95 13.17 -10.56
CA VAL A 223 -4.59 11.76 -10.81
C VAL A 223 -5.73 11.01 -11.51
N LYS A 224 -6.97 11.22 -11.06
CA LYS A 224 -8.19 10.65 -11.65
C LYS A 224 -8.39 11.10 -13.11
N GLU A 225 -8.24 12.40 -13.39
CA GLU A 225 -8.34 12.95 -14.75
C GLU A 225 -7.25 12.42 -15.68
N TYR A 226 -6.05 12.19 -15.16
CA TYR A 226 -4.99 11.51 -15.90
C TYR A 226 -5.31 10.02 -16.17
N GLY A 227 -6.27 9.45 -15.43
CA GLY A 227 -6.80 8.11 -15.61
C GLY A 227 -5.94 7.03 -14.96
N LEU A 228 -5.42 7.30 -13.76
CA LEU A 228 -4.77 6.31 -12.91
C LEU A 228 -5.74 5.84 -11.81
N PRO A 229 -5.75 4.53 -11.46
CA PRO A 229 -6.41 4.02 -10.26
C PRO A 229 -5.83 4.66 -8.99
N ILE A 230 -6.70 4.86 -8.01
CA ILE A 230 -6.38 5.51 -6.73
C ILE A 230 -6.86 4.62 -5.59
N PHE A 231 -5.92 4.33 -4.71
CA PHE A 231 -6.16 3.71 -3.41
C PHE A 231 -5.99 4.76 -2.30
N LEU A 232 -6.73 4.63 -1.20
CA LEU A 232 -6.54 5.46 0.00
C LEU A 232 -6.32 4.57 1.22
N ILE A 233 -5.56 5.06 2.19
CA ILE A 233 -5.52 4.52 3.55
C ILE A 233 -5.94 5.63 4.50
N GLU A 234 -6.86 5.30 5.39
CA GLU A 234 -7.34 6.19 6.44
C GLU A 234 -7.27 5.45 7.77
N TYR A 235 -6.86 6.16 8.83
CA TYR A 235 -6.52 5.55 10.10
C TYR A 235 -7.59 5.80 11.15
N ASN A 236 -8.22 4.71 11.60
CA ASN A 236 -9.23 4.66 12.66
C ASN A 236 -10.30 5.79 12.60
N PRO A 237 -10.89 6.11 11.43
CA PRO A 237 -11.96 7.08 11.33
C PRO A 237 -13.18 6.68 12.17
N ASN A 238 -13.80 7.67 12.81
CA ASN A 238 -15.09 7.44 13.47
C ASN A 238 -16.19 7.10 12.45
N LYS A 239 -17.32 6.56 12.93
CA LYS A 239 -18.44 6.11 12.07
C LYS A 239 -18.96 7.17 11.08
N SER A 240 -18.99 8.44 11.47
CA SER A 240 -19.43 9.51 10.58
C SER A 240 -18.43 9.76 9.48
N LEU A 241 -17.13 9.72 9.81
CA LEU A 241 -16.06 9.93 8.85
C LEU A 241 -15.95 8.74 7.89
N ILE A 242 -16.12 7.50 8.36
CA ILE A 242 -16.23 6.30 7.50
C ILE A 242 -17.27 6.52 6.39
N GLN A 243 -18.49 6.96 6.75
CA GLN A 243 -19.54 7.19 5.77
C GLN A 243 -19.17 8.29 4.74
N ASN A 244 -18.46 9.33 5.18
CA ASN A 244 -18.01 10.39 4.29
C ASN A 244 -16.93 9.88 3.32
N ILE A 245 -15.97 9.09 3.81
CA ILE A 245 -14.91 8.49 3.00
C ILE A 245 -15.51 7.49 2.00
N ASP A 246 -16.44 6.62 2.45
CA ASP A 246 -17.16 5.68 1.59
C ASP A 246 -17.88 6.40 0.44
N ASN A 247 -18.61 7.47 0.75
CA ASN A 247 -19.31 8.26 -0.27
C ASN A 247 -18.32 8.92 -1.24
N TYR A 248 -17.27 9.56 -0.73
CA TYR A 248 -16.25 10.21 -1.56
C TYR A 248 -15.57 9.21 -2.50
N CYS A 249 -15.17 8.04 -1.98
CA CYS A 249 -14.53 7.00 -2.77
C CYS A 249 -15.50 6.43 -3.80
N HIS A 250 -16.75 6.16 -3.43
CA HIS A 250 -17.77 5.65 -4.35
C HIS A 250 -18.06 6.63 -5.51
N GLU A 251 -18.24 7.92 -5.20
CA GLU A 251 -18.48 8.97 -6.20
C GLU A 251 -17.30 9.16 -7.17
N ASN A 252 -16.09 8.88 -6.70
CA ASN A 252 -14.88 9.07 -7.49
C ASN A 252 -14.33 7.80 -8.14
N GLY A 253 -14.85 6.62 -7.78
CA GLY A 253 -14.34 5.33 -8.22
C GLY A 253 -12.99 4.97 -7.57
N PHE A 254 -12.76 5.45 -6.35
CA PHE A 254 -11.56 5.11 -5.57
C PHE A 254 -11.85 3.91 -4.67
N ILE A 255 -10.79 3.21 -4.28
CA ILE A 255 -10.85 2.11 -3.32
C ILE A 255 -10.10 2.56 -2.07
N TRP A 256 -10.59 2.24 -0.88
CA TRP A 256 -9.90 2.64 0.34
C TRP A 256 -9.84 1.53 1.38
N TYR A 257 -8.82 1.61 2.23
CA TYR A 257 -8.61 0.75 3.37
C TYR A 257 -8.78 1.55 4.66
N ASN A 258 -9.70 1.07 5.50
CA ASN A 258 -9.87 1.54 6.87
C ASN A 258 -8.90 0.77 7.77
N ALA A 259 -7.75 1.38 8.07
CA ALA A 259 -6.72 0.81 8.91
C ALA A 259 -7.07 1.02 10.40
N ASP A 260 -6.93 -0.04 11.20
CA ASP A 260 -7.19 0.05 12.65
C ASP A 260 -6.12 0.89 13.38
N SER A 261 -4.89 0.93 12.84
CA SER A 261 -3.77 1.70 13.41
C SER A 261 -2.63 1.93 12.41
N ILE A 262 -1.72 2.86 12.74
CA ILE A 262 -0.47 3.10 12.00
C ILE A 262 0.44 1.88 11.85
N ASP A 263 0.29 0.87 12.72
CA ASP A 263 1.08 -0.36 12.63
C ASP A 263 0.63 -1.27 11.48
N LEU A 264 -0.52 -0.99 10.84
CA LEU A 264 -1.07 -1.77 9.72
C LEU A 264 -1.11 -3.28 10.02
N LYS A 265 -1.75 -3.62 11.15
CA LYS A 265 -1.92 -5.00 11.65
C LYS A 265 -3.27 -5.61 11.32
#